data_AF-A0A1M3P5M3-F1
#
_entry.id   AF-A0A1M3P5M3-F1
#
_cell.length_a   1.000
_cell.length_b   1.000
_cell.length_c   1.000
_cell.angle_alpha   90.00
_cell.angle_beta   90.00
_cell.angle_gamma   90.00
#
_symmetry.space_group_name_H-M   'P 1'
#
loop_
_entity.id
_entity.type
_entity.pdbx_description
1 polymer ?
#
loop_
_entity_poly.entity_id
_entity_poly.type
_entity_poly.pdbx_seq_one_letter_code
_entity_poly.pdbx_strand_id
1 'polypeptide(L)'
;MPTLTRFARRALACAIALTSSAVAVAGATAPTDHQAIRDTVRAINDKAVIRSIDDMPIPGLKRVVADGSVLYTTDDGRYLFYGVLLDTKTHRNLTDEALGDVRLELLKTIPADDKIVFSPKNPKYTVTVFTDTGCPYCHLIQKNLKGYMDAGIAIEYVPFPRGGVLSPEVAKMTAVWCAKDRQAAYATVVAGGQVPAANCGKAADIAKMYALGDKLGIEGTPAIYDQTGRQLGGFLPPAALLGKLQQGERKAQSVAAAAAP
;
A
#
# COMPACT_ATOMS: atom_id res chain seq x y z
N MET A 1 0.35 -61.82 -77.07
CA MET A 1 0.54 -61.27 -78.43
C MET A 1 -0.43 -60.10 -78.60
N PRO A 2 -0.03 -58.94 -79.14
CA PRO A 2 1.27 -58.25 -79.21
C PRO A 2 1.12 -56.87 -78.47
N THR A 3 2.05 -55.92 -78.34
CA THR A 3 3.36 -55.65 -78.91
C THR A 3 4.05 -54.64 -77.98
N LEU A 4 5.35 -54.84 -77.77
CA LEU A 4 6.27 -53.87 -77.18
C LEU A 4 6.36 -52.61 -78.04
N THR A 5 6.45 -51.45 -77.41
CA THR A 5 7.25 -50.33 -77.93
C THR A 5 7.94 -49.60 -76.78
N ARG A 6 9.26 -49.79 -76.73
CA ARG A 6 10.20 -49.05 -75.89
C ARG A 6 10.31 -47.63 -76.45
N PHE A 7 10.02 -46.62 -75.64
CA PHE A 7 10.48 -45.25 -75.91
C PHE A 7 11.49 -44.83 -74.85
N ALA A 8 12.65 -44.44 -75.38
CA ALA A 8 13.85 -44.12 -74.66
C ALA A 8 13.79 -42.73 -74.04
N ARG A 9 14.46 -42.63 -72.88
CA ARG A 9 15.31 -41.52 -72.44
C ARG A 9 14.87 -40.10 -72.84
N ARG A 10 14.45 -39.35 -71.82
CA ARG A 10 14.98 -38.00 -71.53
C ARG A 10 14.75 -37.70 -70.06
N ALA A 11 15.79 -37.92 -69.27
CA ALA A 11 15.89 -37.42 -67.91
C ALA A 11 15.98 -35.89 -67.98
N LEU A 12 14.92 -35.21 -67.55
CA LEU A 12 14.95 -33.78 -67.28
C LEU A 12 15.00 -33.62 -65.77
N ALA A 13 16.23 -33.47 -65.24
CA ALA A 13 16.47 -33.15 -63.85
C ALA A 13 15.98 -31.72 -63.59
N CYS A 14 14.77 -31.60 -63.04
CA CYS A 14 14.24 -30.33 -62.54
C CYS A 14 14.78 -30.15 -61.11
N ALA A 15 15.95 -29.52 -60.98
CA ALA A 15 16.51 -29.11 -59.69
C ALA A 15 15.68 -27.94 -59.14
N ILE A 16 14.61 -28.26 -58.39
CA ILE A 16 13.86 -27.28 -57.61
C ILE A 16 14.73 -26.95 -56.39
N ALA A 17 15.42 -25.80 -56.45
CA ALA A 17 16.10 -25.23 -55.30
C ALA A 17 15.05 -24.79 -54.27
N LEU A 18 14.85 -25.61 -53.22
CA LEU A 18 14.14 -25.18 -52.01
C LEU A 18 15.00 -24.16 -51.28
N THR A 19 14.80 -22.88 -51.55
CA THR A 19 15.27 -21.82 -50.65
C THR A 19 14.33 -21.76 -49.45
N SER A 20 14.64 -22.53 -48.41
CA SER A 20 14.05 -22.37 -47.09
C SER A 20 14.47 -21.02 -46.51
N SER A 21 13.67 -19.99 -46.74
CA SER A 21 13.75 -18.74 -46.00
C SER A 21 13.35 -19.01 -44.55
N ALA A 22 14.34 -19.27 -43.69
CA ALA A 22 14.16 -19.25 -42.25
C ALA A 22 13.80 -17.81 -41.86
N VAL A 23 12.51 -17.54 -41.70
CA VAL A 23 12.03 -16.32 -41.06
C VAL A 23 12.42 -16.43 -39.59
N ALA A 24 13.56 -15.84 -39.25
CA ALA A 24 13.90 -15.56 -37.86
C ALA A 24 12.83 -14.61 -37.32
N VAL A 25 11.84 -15.16 -36.61
CA VAL A 25 10.98 -14.36 -35.75
C VAL A 25 11.89 -13.86 -34.65
N ALA A 26 12.47 -12.68 -34.87
CA ALA A 26 13.06 -11.90 -33.81
C ALA A 26 11.97 -11.70 -32.76
N GLY A 27 12.06 -12.44 -31.64
CA GLY A 27 11.31 -12.12 -30.45
C GLY A 27 11.68 -10.69 -30.09
N ALA A 28 10.80 -9.75 -30.40
CA ALA A 28 10.92 -8.39 -29.92
C ALA A 28 10.87 -8.49 -28.40
N THR A 29 12.03 -8.46 -27.76
CA THR A 29 12.14 -8.07 -26.37
C THR A 29 11.60 -6.66 -26.32
N ALA A 30 10.32 -6.53 -25.97
CA ALA A 30 9.70 -5.24 -25.74
C ALA A 30 10.62 -4.46 -24.78
N PRO A 31 10.90 -3.18 -25.05
CA PRO A 31 11.73 -2.38 -24.16
C PRO A 31 11.09 -2.42 -22.77
N THR A 32 11.83 -2.96 -21.79
CA THR A 32 11.46 -2.99 -20.37
C THR A 32 11.38 -1.59 -19.74
N ASP A 33 11.50 -0.52 -20.53
CA ASP A 33 11.47 0.85 -20.07
C ASP A 33 10.04 1.39 -19.85
N HIS A 34 9.02 0.63 -20.27
CA HIS A 34 7.61 1.02 -20.12
C HIS A 34 7.33 2.45 -20.62
N GLN A 35 8.05 2.92 -21.64
CA GLN A 35 8.04 4.32 -22.07
C GLN A 35 6.63 4.79 -22.44
N ALA A 36 5.86 3.97 -23.18
CA ALA A 36 4.47 4.27 -23.52
C ALA A 36 3.59 4.51 -22.28
N ILE A 37 3.80 3.74 -21.21
CA ILE A 37 3.09 3.93 -19.95
C ILE A 37 3.52 5.23 -19.28
N ARG A 38 4.82 5.54 -19.28
CA ARG A 38 5.33 6.81 -18.72
C ARG A 38 4.76 8.01 -19.46
N ASP A 39 4.66 7.93 -20.78
CA ASP A 39 4.10 8.99 -21.62
C ASP A 39 2.61 9.16 -21.35
N THR A 40 1.84 8.08 -21.23
CA THR A 40 0.41 8.14 -20.89
C THR A 40 0.18 8.79 -19.52
N VAL A 41 0.98 8.43 -18.50
CA VAL A 41 0.86 9.04 -17.17
C VAL A 41 1.20 10.53 -17.24
N ARG A 42 2.26 10.90 -17.98
CA ARG A 42 2.66 12.31 -18.16
C ARG A 42 1.71 13.12 -19.04
N ALA A 43 0.95 12.48 -19.93
CA ALA A 43 -0.09 13.15 -20.70
C ALA A 43 -1.27 13.59 -19.81
N ILE A 44 -1.50 12.92 -18.68
CA ILE A 44 -2.51 13.30 -17.68
C ILE A 44 -1.95 14.34 -16.71
N ASN A 45 -0.73 14.11 -16.21
CA ASN A 45 -0.02 15.04 -15.34
C ASN A 45 1.44 15.12 -15.80
N ASP A 46 1.81 16.22 -16.47
CA ASP A 46 3.14 16.44 -17.04
C ASP A 46 4.26 16.43 -15.99
N LYS A 47 3.91 16.69 -14.73
CA LYS A 47 4.82 16.70 -13.57
C LYS A 47 4.77 15.42 -12.74
N ALA A 48 4.08 14.38 -13.22
CA ALA A 48 3.93 13.14 -12.48
C ALA A 48 5.28 12.52 -12.10
N VAL A 49 5.45 12.23 -10.82
CA VAL A 49 6.59 11.49 -10.29
C VAL A 49 6.22 10.02 -10.26
N ILE A 50 6.61 9.30 -11.31
CA ILE A 50 6.40 7.85 -11.44
C ILE A 50 7.44 7.13 -10.59
N ARG A 51 6.96 6.42 -9.58
CA ARG A 51 7.78 5.69 -8.61
C ARG A 51 8.05 4.25 -9.05
N SER A 52 7.03 3.53 -9.47
CA SER A 52 7.15 2.17 -9.96
C SER A 52 6.14 1.87 -11.05
N ILE A 53 6.51 0.91 -11.91
CA ILE A 53 5.63 0.27 -12.89
C ILE A 53 5.85 -1.23 -12.70
N ASP A 54 4.84 -1.92 -12.19
CA ASP A 54 4.94 -3.33 -11.79
C ASP A 54 3.97 -4.20 -12.60
N ASP A 55 4.35 -5.45 -12.80
CA ASP A 55 3.48 -6.48 -13.35
C ASP A 55 2.35 -6.84 -12.39
N MET A 56 1.18 -7.14 -12.96
CA MET A 56 0.02 -7.61 -12.20
C MET A 56 -0.27 -9.10 -12.47
N PRO A 57 -0.94 -9.80 -11.53
CA PRO A 57 -1.44 -11.16 -11.77
C PRO A 57 -2.51 -11.27 -12.86
N ILE A 58 -2.92 -10.14 -13.45
CA ILE A 58 -3.87 -10.04 -14.56
C ILE A 58 -3.06 -9.75 -15.83
N PRO A 59 -2.98 -10.69 -16.79
CA PRO A 59 -2.22 -10.47 -18.03
C PRO A 59 -2.69 -9.24 -18.79
N GLY A 60 -1.74 -8.47 -19.36
CA GLY A 60 -2.04 -7.26 -20.12
C GLY A 60 -2.21 -6.00 -19.26
N LEU A 61 -2.14 -6.10 -17.93
CA LEU A 61 -2.30 -4.99 -17.00
C LEU A 61 -1.01 -4.73 -16.23
N LYS A 62 -0.59 -3.46 -16.18
CA LYS A 62 0.42 -2.96 -15.25
C LYS A 62 -0.22 -2.13 -14.15
N ARG A 63 0.49 -2.09 -13.02
CA ARG A 63 0.22 -1.15 -11.94
C ARG A 63 1.30 -0.09 -11.94
N VAL A 64 0.88 1.16 -11.80
CA VAL A 64 1.79 2.31 -11.70
C VAL A 64 1.57 2.99 -10.36
N VAL A 65 2.65 3.22 -9.61
CA VAL A 65 2.63 4.08 -8.43
C VAL A 65 3.18 5.43 -8.83
N ALA A 66 2.34 6.46 -8.78
CA ALA A 66 2.73 7.83 -9.14
C ALA A 66 1.99 8.84 -8.26
N ASP A 67 2.69 9.90 -7.84
CA ASP A 67 2.13 11.00 -7.05
C ASP A 67 1.35 10.55 -5.80
N GLY A 68 1.81 9.48 -5.14
CA GLY A 68 1.15 8.93 -3.95
C GLY A 68 -0.13 8.13 -4.21
N SER A 69 -0.46 7.89 -5.48
CA SER A 69 -1.63 7.12 -5.92
C SER A 69 -1.22 5.88 -6.72
N VAL A 70 -2.17 4.94 -6.86
CA VAL A 70 -2.03 3.78 -7.73
C VAL A 70 -2.93 3.96 -8.94
N LEU A 71 -2.34 3.78 -10.11
CA LEU A 71 -2.99 3.80 -11.40
C LEU A 71 -2.85 2.41 -12.02
N TYR A 72 -3.80 2.05 -12.87
CA TYR A 72 -3.73 0.82 -13.65
C TYR A 72 -3.72 1.17 -15.12
N THR A 73 -2.92 0.46 -15.88
CA THR A 73 -2.76 0.73 -17.31
C THR A 73 -2.60 -0.57 -18.10
N THR A 74 -3.00 -0.57 -19.36
CA THR A 74 -2.68 -1.67 -20.26
C THR A 74 -1.18 -1.70 -20.57
N ASP A 75 -0.64 -2.87 -20.92
CA ASP A 75 0.79 -3.05 -21.21
C ASP A 75 1.31 -2.12 -22.32
N ASP A 76 0.44 -1.76 -23.27
CA ASP A 76 0.72 -0.82 -24.36
C ASP A 76 0.56 0.66 -23.98
N GLY A 77 0.17 0.95 -22.73
CA GLY A 77 -0.07 2.30 -22.23
C GLY A 77 -1.33 2.97 -22.77
N ARG A 78 -2.16 2.29 -23.56
CA ARG A 78 -3.29 2.93 -24.26
C ARG A 78 -4.45 3.32 -23.35
N TYR A 79 -4.75 2.52 -22.33
CA TYR A 79 -5.86 2.75 -21.41
C TYR A 79 -5.35 2.86 -19.99
N LEU A 80 -5.82 3.88 -19.26
CA LEU A 80 -5.49 4.10 -17.87
C LEU A 80 -6.76 4.31 -17.05
N PHE A 81 -6.81 3.74 -15.84
CA PHE A 81 -7.90 3.99 -14.90
C PHE A 81 -7.42 4.08 -13.45
N TYR A 82 -8.23 4.79 -12.65
CA TYR A 82 -8.10 4.89 -11.20
C TYR A 82 -9.06 3.89 -10.54
N GLY A 83 -8.65 3.26 -9.44
CA GLY A 83 -9.55 2.38 -8.70
C GLY A 83 -8.86 1.50 -7.67
N VAL A 84 -9.66 0.62 -7.08
CA VAL A 84 -9.20 -0.40 -6.12
C VAL A 84 -9.32 -1.78 -6.74
N LEU A 85 -8.23 -2.54 -6.73
CA LEU A 85 -8.19 -3.92 -7.18
C LEU A 85 -8.16 -4.87 -5.98
N LEU A 86 -9.26 -5.60 -5.81
CA LEU A 86 -9.39 -6.65 -4.81
C LEU A 86 -9.21 -8.02 -5.45
N ASP A 87 -8.33 -8.84 -4.89
CA ASP A 87 -8.30 -10.27 -5.16
C ASP A 87 -9.39 -10.94 -4.31
N THR A 88 -10.43 -11.45 -4.96
CA THR A 88 -11.58 -12.06 -4.30
C THR A 88 -11.31 -13.46 -3.76
N LYS A 89 -10.25 -14.15 -4.21
CA LYS A 89 -9.86 -15.46 -3.68
C LYS A 89 -9.09 -15.31 -2.38
N THR A 90 -8.20 -14.34 -2.33
CA THR A 90 -7.36 -14.09 -1.15
C THR A 90 -7.90 -12.99 -0.24
N HIS A 91 -8.98 -12.32 -0.66
CA HIS A 91 -9.56 -11.14 -0.01
C HIS A 91 -8.55 -10.00 0.19
N ARG A 92 -7.57 -9.89 -0.71
CA ARG A 92 -6.47 -8.91 -0.62
C ARG A 92 -6.80 -7.66 -1.42
N ASN A 93 -6.40 -6.51 -0.89
CA ASN A 93 -6.41 -5.25 -1.62
C ASN A 93 -5.04 -5.02 -2.26
N LEU A 94 -4.91 -5.30 -3.55
CA LEU A 94 -3.64 -5.21 -4.28
C LEU A 94 -3.21 -3.75 -4.54
N THR A 95 -4.15 -2.81 -4.47
CA THR A 95 -3.89 -1.37 -4.53
C THR A 95 -3.25 -0.89 -3.23
N ASP A 96 -3.84 -1.26 -2.09
CA ASP A 96 -3.36 -0.89 -0.76
C ASP A 96 -1.94 -1.39 -0.51
N GLU A 97 -1.69 -2.64 -0.90
CA GLU A 97 -0.37 -3.26 -0.78
C GLU A 97 0.71 -2.53 -1.60
N ALA A 98 0.36 -2.00 -2.77
CA ALA A 98 1.29 -1.25 -3.62
C ALA A 98 1.68 0.11 -3.03
N LEU A 99 0.80 0.69 -2.21
CA LEU A 99 1.11 1.92 -1.47
C LEU A 99 1.92 1.65 -0.19
N GLY A 100 2.16 0.38 0.18
CA GLY A 100 2.85 0.01 1.41
C GLY A 100 4.19 0.74 1.56
N ASP A 101 5.07 0.66 0.58
CA ASP A 101 6.40 1.30 0.63
C ASP A 101 6.31 2.83 0.69
N VAL A 102 5.40 3.43 -0.10
CA VAL A 102 5.18 4.89 -0.10
C VAL A 102 4.71 5.35 1.28
N ARG A 103 3.72 4.64 1.84
CA ARG A 103 3.18 4.93 3.17
C ARG A 103 4.22 4.67 4.24
N LEU A 104 5.02 3.62 4.13
CA LEU A 104 6.08 3.32 5.08
C LEU A 104 7.10 4.45 5.16
N GLU A 105 7.50 5.04 4.04
CA GLU A 105 8.37 6.21 4.03
C GLU A 105 7.73 7.41 4.73
N LEU A 106 6.47 7.69 4.43
CA LEU A 106 5.69 8.75 5.09
C LEU A 106 5.55 8.50 6.60
N LEU A 107 5.23 7.27 7.01
CA LEU A 107 5.12 6.88 8.43
C LEU A 107 6.44 7.01 9.18
N LYS A 108 7.59 6.78 8.52
CA LYS A 108 8.93 6.98 9.11
C LYS A 108 9.23 8.45 9.40
N THR A 109 8.53 9.39 8.76
CA THR A 109 8.70 10.82 9.04
C THR A 109 8.04 11.28 10.34
N ILE A 110 7.23 10.44 10.98
CA ILE A 110 6.51 10.79 12.21
C ILE A 110 7.50 10.90 13.37
N PRO A 111 7.67 12.09 13.98
CA PRO A 111 8.55 12.25 15.13
C PRO A 111 8.10 11.40 16.31
N ALA A 112 9.06 10.82 17.05
CA ALA A 112 8.73 10.04 18.24
C ALA A 112 7.94 10.84 19.28
N ASP A 113 8.22 12.14 19.39
CA ASP A 113 7.53 13.04 20.33
C ASP A 113 6.09 13.40 19.92
N ASP A 114 5.69 13.07 18.68
CA ASP A 114 4.31 13.22 18.20
C ASP A 114 3.50 11.94 18.38
N LYS A 115 4.09 10.89 18.96
CA LYS A 115 3.44 9.62 19.25
C LYS A 115 3.06 9.49 20.72
N ILE A 116 1.92 8.84 20.98
CA ILE A 116 1.62 8.26 22.30
C ILE A 116 1.74 6.75 22.17
N VAL A 117 2.74 6.17 22.83
CA VAL A 117 3.08 4.76 22.68
C VAL A 117 2.50 3.96 23.84
N PHE A 118 1.73 2.92 23.54
CA PHE A 118 1.26 1.92 24.49
C PHE A 118 1.87 0.58 24.10
N SER A 119 2.78 0.05 24.92
CA SER A 119 3.56 -1.14 24.56
C SER A 119 3.60 -2.15 25.70
N PRO A 120 3.45 -3.46 25.42
CA PRO A 120 3.90 -4.49 26.34
C PRO A 120 5.43 -4.46 26.47
N LYS A 121 5.99 -5.21 27.43
CA LYS A 121 7.45 -5.26 27.67
C LYS A 121 8.23 -5.73 26.43
N ASN A 122 7.70 -6.74 25.72
CA ASN A 122 8.33 -7.34 24.54
C ASN A 122 7.29 -7.41 23.40
N PRO A 123 7.05 -6.31 22.66
CA PRO A 123 6.09 -6.32 21.57
C PRO A 123 6.57 -7.22 20.43
N LYS A 124 5.67 -8.05 19.91
CA LYS A 124 5.88 -8.83 18.69
C LYS A 124 5.52 -8.02 17.44
N TYR A 125 4.53 -7.15 17.57
CA TYR A 125 4.08 -6.27 16.50
C TYR A 125 3.95 -4.85 17.03
N THR A 126 4.18 -3.87 16.16
CA THR A 126 3.86 -2.46 16.43
C THR A 126 2.95 -1.95 15.32
N VAL A 127 1.91 -1.20 15.70
CA VAL A 127 1.03 -0.53 14.75
C VAL A 127 0.99 0.96 15.00
N THR A 128 1.00 1.74 13.92
CA THR A 128 0.75 3.18 13.97
C THR A 128 -0.73 3.43 13.75
N VAL A 129 -1.36 4.18 14.65
CA VAL A 129 -2.81 4.42 14.63
C VAL A 129 -3.06 5.91 14.63
N PHE A 130 -3.53 6.44 13.50
CA PHE A 130 -4.03 7.80 13.43
C PHE A 130 -5.38 7.86 14.15
N THR A 131 -5.48 8.69 15.18
CA THR A 131 -6.58 8.72 16.14
C THR A 131 -7.15 10.11 16.34
N ASP A 132 -8.42 10.15 16.74
CA ASP A 132 -9.17 11.36 17.09
C ASP A 132 -9.83 11.16 18.47
N THR A 133 -9.66 12.10 19.40
CA THR A 133 -10.24 12.03 20.76
C THR A 133 -11.76 12.09 20.79
N GLY A 134 -12.42 12.55 19.72
CA GLY A 134 -13.87 12.59 19.55
C GLY A 134 -14.43 11.46 18.69
N CYS A 135 -13.58 10.51 18.26
CA CYS A 135 -14.04 9.37 17.45
C CYS A 135 -14.49 8.19 18.34
N PRO A 136 -15.77 7.76 18.26
CA PRO A 136 -16.26 6.62 19.05
C PRO A 136 -15.49 5.32 18.81
N TYR A 137 -15.03 5.07 17.59
CA TYR A 137 -14.23 3.88 17.27
C TYR A 137 -12.80 3.96 17.81
N CYS A 138 -12.23 5.15 17.98
CA CYS A 138 -10.95 5.32 18.67
C CYS A 138 -11.10 5.01 20.17
N HIS A 139 -12.24 5.37 20.77
CA HIS A 139 -12.57 4.99 22.15
C HIS A 139 -12.63 3.47 22.32
N LEU A 140 -13.13 2.75 21.31
CA LEU A 140 -13.14 1.27 21.33
C LEU A 140 -11.72 0.69 21.28
N ILE A 141 -10.77 1.28 20.56
CA ILE A 141 -9.36 0.86 20.65
C ILE A 141 -8.86 1.09 22.08
N GLN A 142 -9.07 2.27 22.66
CA GLN A 142 -8.63 2.56 24.02
C GLN A 142 -9.22 1.61 25.05
N LYS A 143 -10.52 1.30 24.95
CA LYS A 143 -11.19 0.35 25.85
C LYS A 143 -10.60 -1.06 25.77
N ASN A 144 -10.12 -1.45 24.59
CA ASN A 144 -9.52 -2.77 24.34
C ASN A 144 -7.99 -2.77 24.45
N LEU A 145 -7.36 -1.68 24.91
CA LEU A 145 -5.91 -1.49 24.91
C LEU A 145 -5.16 -2.66 25.55
N LYS A 146 -5.66 -3.16 26.68
CA LYS A 146 -5.10 -4.33 27.37
C LYS A 146 -5.09 -5.58 26.48
N GLY A 147 -6.16 -5.83 25.73
CA GLY A 147 -6.25 -6.98 24.83
C GLY A 147 -5.22 -6.95 23.70
N TYR A 148 -4.88 -5.76 23.17
CA TYR A 148 -3.80 -5.64 22.19
C TYR A 148 -2.43 -5.90 22.81
N MET A 149 -2.15 -5.32 23.99
CA MET A 149 -0.87 -5.53 24.67
C MET A 149 -0.68 -7.00 25.10
N ASP A 150 -1.73 -7.65 25.59
CA ASP A 150 -1.71 -9.09 25.93
C ASP A 150 -1.47 -9.96 24.68
N ALA A 151 -1.94 -9.51 23.51
CA ALA A 151 -1.66 -10.13 22.22
C ALA A 151 -0.23 -9.82 21.69
N GLY A 152 0.58 -9.06 22.43
CA GLY A 152 1.93 -8.68 22.02
C GLY A 152 1.99 -7.53 21.01
N ILE A 153 0.94 -6.71 20.92
CA ILE A 153 0.83 -5.59 19.98
C ILE A 153 1.09 -4.28 20.72
N ALA A 154 2.10 -3.53 20.29
CA ALA A 154 2.29 -2.13 20.67
C ALA A 154 1.46 -1.21 19.74
N ILE A 155 0.86 -0.17 20.31
CA ILE A 155 0.06 0.83 19.59
C ILE A 155 0.73 2.19 19.74
N GLU A 156 1.02 2.83 18.61
CA GLU A 156 1.53 4.20 18.54
C GLU A 156 0.43 5.12 18.01
N TYR A 157 -0.20 5.92 18.88
CA TYR A 157 -1.18 6.91 18.46
C TYR A 157 -0.53 8.14 17.86
N VAL A 158 -1.11 8.59 16.75
CA VAL A 158 -0.73 9.82 16.03
C VAL A 158 -1.99 10.68 15.89
N PRO A 159 -1.92 12.00 16.17
CA PRO A 159 -3.12 12.83 16.20
C PRO A 159 -3.65 13.09 14.78
N PHE A 160 -4.94 12.85 14.58
CA PHE A 160 -5.68 13.14 13.34
C PHE A 160 -7.09 13.66 13.66
N PRO A 161 -7.28 14.98 13.86
CA PRO A 161 -8.61 15.55 14.09
C PRO A 161 -9.45 15.47 12.81
N ARG A 162 -10.48 14.62 12.77
CA ARG A 162 -11.29 14.40 11.54
C ARG A 162 -12.02 15.65 11.05
N GLY A 163 -12.30 16.59 11.96
CA GLY A 163 -12.88 17.89 11.61
C GLY A 163 -11.88 18.88 11.02
N GLY A 164 -10.64 18.46 10.78
CA GLY A 164 -9.55 19.31 10.30
C GLY A 164 -8.88 20.12 11.41
N VAL A 165 -7.85 20.87 11.01
CA VAL A 165 -6.99 21.68 11.91
C VAL A 165 -7.71 22.89 12.53
N LEU A 166 -8.91 23.21 12.08
CA LEU A 166 -9.76 24.27 12.64
C LEU A 166 -10.86 23.72 13.57
N SER A 167 -10.93 22.39 13.74
CA SER A 167 -11.93 21.78 14.60
C SER A 167 -11.67 22.08 16.08
N PRO A 168 -12.73 22.14 16.92
CA PRO A 168 -12.57 22.29 18.37
C PRO A 168 -11.82 21.12 19.01
N GLU A 169 -11.72 19.98 18.33
CA GLU A 169 -10.98 18.81 18.78
C GLU A 169 -9.47 19.08 18.88
N VAL A 170 -8.93 19.98 18.05
CA VAL A 170 -7.50 20.33 18.08
C VAL A 170 -7.06 20.82 19.45
N ALA A 171 -7.89 21.59 20.16
CA ALA A 171 -7.56 22.07 21.49
C ALA A 171 -7.44 20.92 22.52
N LYS A 172 -8.36 19.95 22.46
CA LYS A 172 -8.34 18.77 23.34
C LYS A 172 -7.14 17.88 23.04
N MET A 173 -6.87 17.61 21.77
CA MET A 173 -5.71 16.83 21.35
C MET A 173 -4.40 17.54 21.70
N THR A 174 -4.34 18.86 21.55
CA THR A 174 -3.16 19.65 21.96
C THR A 174 -2.91 19.49 23.45
N ALA A 175 -3.95 19.60 24.29
CA ALA A 175 -3.83 19.42 25.73
C ALA A 175 -3.33 18.01 26.10
N VAL A 176 -3.83 16.97 25.42
CA VAL A 176 -3.35 15.58 25.60
C VAL A 176 -1.88 15.44 25.20
N TRP A 177 -1.48 15.91 24.02
CA TRP A 177 -0.09 15.78 23.54
C TRP A 177 0.90 16.68 24.29
N CYS A 178 0.42 17.73 24.95
CA CYS A 178 1.22 18.55 25.85
C CYS A 178 1.33 17.98 27.27
N ALA A 179 0.51 17.00 27.65
CA ALA A 179 0.51 16.48 29.00
C ALA A 179 1.84 15.77 29.32
N LYS A 180 2.28 15.91 30.58
CA LYS A 180 3.44 15.17 31.09
C LYS A 180 3.24 13.65 30.98
N ASP A 181 2.01 13.20 31.26
CA ASP A 181 1.58 11.83 31.04
C ASP A 181 0.51 11.82 29.94
N ARG A 182 0.97 11.69 28.69
CA ARG A 182 0.12 11.67 27.50
C ARG A 182 -0.81 10.45 27.48
N GLN A 183 -0.37 9.32 28.04
CA GLN A 183 -1.15 8.09 28.09
C GLN A 183 -2.38 8.27 28.99
N ALA A 184 -2.15 8.77 30.21
CA ALA A 184 -3.22 9.06 31.16
C ALA A 184 -4.14 10.16 30.61
N ALA A 185 -3.58 11.23 30.06
CA ALA A 185 -4.36 12.33 29.50
C ALA A 185 -5.28 11.88 28.36
N TYR A 186 -4.76 11.07 27.43
CA TYR A 186 -5.55 10.52 26.34
C TYR A 186 -6.70 9.66 26.88
N ALA A 187 -6.41 8.75 27.82
CA ALA A 187 -7.40 7.89 28.46
C ALA A 187 -8.50 8.70 29.17
N THR A 188 -8.14 9.77 29.88
CA THR A 188 -9.09 10.68 30.53
C THR A 188 -10.01 11.35 29.53
N VAL A 189 -9.48 11.93 28.45
CA VAL A 189 -10.29 12.66 27.46
C VAL A 189 -11.26 11.75 26.73
N VAL A 190 -10.83 10.56 26.29
CA VAL A 190 -11.72 9.62 25.59
C VAL A 190 -12.76 8.98 26.52
N ALA A 191 -12.54 9.01 27.84
CA ALA A 191 -13.54 8.62 28.84
C ALA A 191 -14.55 9.75 29.16
N GLY A 192 -14.46 10.90 28.47
CA GLY A 192 -15.33 12.06 28.69
C GLY A 192 -14.83 13.04 29.76
N GLY A 193 -13.65 12.80 30.32
CA GLY A 193 -12.99 13.72 31.24
C GLY A 193 -12.35 14.92 30.54
N GLN A 194 -11.77 15.80 31.34
CA GLN A 194 -11.02 16.98 30.87
C GLN A 194 -9.60 16.93 31.39
N VAL A 195 -8.67 17.45 30.60
CA VAL A 195 -7.27 17.65 30.98
C VAL A 195 -6.94 19.14 30.92
N PRO A 196 -5.99 19.64 31.73
CA PRO A 196 -5.63 21.06 31.71
C PRO A 196 -5.25 21.52 30.31
N ALA A 197 -5.78 22.67 29.90
CA ALA A 197 -5.37 23.30 28.65
C ALA A 197 -3.87 23.59 28.72
N ALA A 198 -3.18 23.38 27.60
CA ALA A 198 -1.75 23.58 27.51
C ALA A 198 -1.39 24.20 26.16
N ASN A 199 -0.39 25.08 26.16
CA ASN A 199 0.14 25.69 24.96
C ASN A 199 1.65 25.41 24.88
N CYS A 200 2.00 24.21 24.39
CA CYS A 200 3.38 23.72 24.32
C CYS A 200 3.89 23.58 22.87
N GLY A 201 3.26 24.26 21.90
CA GLY A 201 3.62 24.17 20.48
C GLY A 201 3.03 22.98 19.72
N LYS A 202 2.45 21.98 20.41
CA LYS A 202 1.89 20.76 19.79
C LYS A 202 0.74 20.99 18.81
N ALA A 203 0.07 22.14 18.86
CA ALA A 203 -0.94 22.49 17.86
C ALA A 203 -0.36 22.52 16.43
N ALA A 204 0.87 23.03 16.26
CA ALA A 204 1.54 23.05 14.97
C ALA A 204 1.93 21.63 14.52
N ASP A 205 2.31 20.76 15.46
CA ASP A 205 2.65 19.37 15.17
C ASP A 205 1.41 18.55 14.81
N ILE A 206 0.27 18.78 15.47
CA ILE A 206 -1.02 18.20 15.09
C ILE A 206 -1.39 18.58 13.65
N ALA A 207 -1.19 19.84 13.24
CA ALA A 207 -1.42 20.25 11.87
C ALA A 207 -0.51 19.53 10.86
N LYS A 208 0.77 19.30 11.21
CA LYS A 208 1.69 18.50 10.38
C LYS A 208 1.24 17.04 10.29
N MET A 209 0.80 16.45 11.40
CA MET A 209 0.33 15.06 11.44
C MET A 209 -0.98 14.89 10.67
N TYR A 210 -1.87 15.87 10.73
CA TYR A 210 -3.07 15.92 9.90
C TYR A 210 -2.70 15.94 8.41
N ALA A 211 -1.82 16.86 7.99
CA ALA A 211 -1.36 16.93 6.59
C ALA A 211 -0.63 15.67 6.13
N LEU A 212 0.08 14.98 7.03
CA LEU A 212 0.67 13.67 6.74
C LEU A 212 -0.42 12.61 6.53
N GLY A 213 -1.46 12.60 7.35
CA GLY A 213 -2.60 11.70 7.19
C GLY A 213 -3.35 11.93 5.88
N ASP A 214 -3.49 13.19 5.43
CA ASP A 214 -4.04 13.52 4.10
C ASP A 214 -3.19 12.88 2.99
N LYS A 215 -1.85 12.98 3.07
CA LYS A 215 -0.93 12.35 2.11
C LYS A 215 -0.99 10.82 2.14
N LEU A 216 -1.33 10.23 3.29
CA LEU A 216 -1.53 8.78 3.44
C LEU A 216 -2.89 8.32 2.90
N GLY A 217 -3.80 9.24 2.58
CA GLY A 217 -5.17 8.97 2.14
C GLY A 217 -6.11 8.57 3.28
N ILE A 218 -5.91 9.14 4.49
CA ILE A 218 -6.76 8.83 5.65
C ILE A 218 -8.11 9.54 5.51
N GLU A 219 -9.17 8.78 5.29
CA GLU A 219 -10.53 9.28 5.18
C GLU A 219 -11.32 9.21 6.50
N GLY A 220 -10.77 8.54 7.52
CA GLY A 220 -11.43 8.36 8.80
C GLY A 220 -10.52 7.79 9.87
N THR A 221 -10.95 7.89 11.13
CA THR A 221 -10.23 7.35 12.28
C THR A 221 -11.04 6.27 13.00
N PRO A 222 -10.39 5.29 13.65
CA PRO A 222 -8.94 5.07 13.65
C PRO A 222 -8.46 4.58 12.28
N ALA A 223 -7.27 4.99 11.84
CA ALA A 223 -6.61 4.38 10.67
C ALA A 223 -5.35 3.66 11.14
N ILE A 224 -5.34 2.33 10.99
CA ILE A 224 -4.29 1.45 11.52
C ILE A 224 -3.33 1.05 10.41
N TYR A 225 -2.03 1.25 10.63
CA TYR A 225 -0.95 0.84 9.73
C TYR A 225 0.01 -0.11 10.44
N ASP A 226 0.49 -1.13 9.73
CA ASP A 226 1.58 -1.99 10.23
C ASP A 226 2.97 -1.43 9.88
N GLN A 227 4.02 -2.12 10.33
CA GLN A 227 5.41 -1.73 10.10
C GLN A 227 5.87 -1.87 8.64
N THR A 228 5.02 -2.40 7.75
CA THR A 228 5.27 -2.47 6.30
C THR A 228 4.56 -1.34 5.55
N GLY A 229 3.84 -0.47 6.26
CA GLY A 229 3.06 0.63 5.67
C GLY A 229 1.70 0.21 5.10
N ARG A 230 1.32 -1.07 5.25
CA ARG A 230 0.00 -1.56 4.85
C ARG A 230 -1.08 -1.04 5.79
N GLN A 231 -2.21 -0.62 5.22
CA GLN A 231 -3.36 -0.19 6.01
C GLN A 231 -4.19 -1.40 6.41
N LEU A 232 -4.35 -1.61 7.71
CA LEU A 232 -5.08 -2.76 8.27
C LEU A 232 -6.59 -2.51 8.34
N GLY A 233 -6.99 -1.24 8.26
CA GLY A 233 -8.37 -0.78 8.22
C GLY A 233 -8.68 0.22 9.34
N GLY A 234 -9.97 0.24 9.71
CA GLY A 234 -10.53 1.04 10.79
C GLY A 234 -10.31 0.44 12.17
N PHE A 235 -11.33 0.49 13.02
CA PHE A 235 -11.33 -0.28 14.26
C PHE A 235 -11.34 -1.79 13.97
N LEU A 236 -10.47 -2.53 14.65
CA LEU A 236 -10.41 -3.99 14.62
C LEU A 236 -10.24 -4.51 16.05
N PRO A 237 -11.07 -5.44 16.54
CA PRO A 237 -10.84 -6.07 17.83
C PRO A 237 -9.44 -6.72 17.91
N PRO A 238 -8.86 -6.89 19.11
CA PRO A 238 -7.49 -7.39 19.27
C PRO A 238 -7.17 -8.66 18.49
N ALA A 239 -8.06 -9.66 18.53
CA ALA A 239 -7.87 -10.92 17.81
C ALA A 239 -7.88 -10.74 16.28
N ALA A 240 -8.75 -9.87 15.76
CA ALA A 240 -8.83 -9.59 14.32
C ALA A 240 -7.59 -8.85 13.83
N LEU A 241 -7.10 -7.88 14.62
CA LEU A 241 -5.86 -7.16 14.33
C LEU A 241 -4.65 -8.11 14.32
N LEU A 242 -4.53 -8.96 15.35
CA LEU A 242 -3.49 -9.98 15.42
C LEU A 242 -3.52 -10.91 14.20
N GLY A 243 -4.72 -11.35 13.80
CA GLY A 243 -4.89 -12.19 12.60
C GLY A 243 -4.36 -11.52 11.33
N LYS A 244 -4.65 -10.22 11.11
CA LYS A 244 -4.13 -9.47 9.96
C LYS A 244 -2.62 -9.26 10.00
N LEU A 245 -2.03 -9.08 11.18
CA LEU A 245 -0.59 -8.94 11.37
C LEU A 245 0.14 -10.25 11.05
N GLN A 246 -0.33 -11.36 11.60
CA GLN A 246 0.22 -12.70 11.34
C GLN A 246 0.08 -13.13 9.88
N GLN A 247 -1.02 -12.75 9.21
CA GLN A 247 -1.17 -12.97 7.77
C GLN A 247 -0.10 -12.21 6.96
N GLY A 248 0.17 -10.94 7.33
CA GLY A 248 1.22 -10.14 6.71
C GLY A 248 2.61 -10.73 6.91
N GLU A 249 2.91 -11.18 8.13
CA GLU A 249 4.19 -11.81 8.47
C GLU A 249 4.43 -13.11 7.68
N ARG A 250 3.45 -14.03 7.66
CA ARG A 250 3.56 -15.28 6.87
C ARG A 250 3.80 -15.01 5.39
N LYS A 251 3.20 -13.95 4.85
CA LYS A 251 3.40 -13.55 3.45
C LYS A 251 4.83 -13.05 3.24
N ALA A 252 5.33 -12.15 4.09
CA ALA A 252 6.71 -11.67 4.00
C ALA A 252 7.72 -12.84 4.04
N GLN A 253 7.49 -13.82 4.90
CA GLN A 253 8.30 -15.04 4.97
C GLN A 253 8.20 -15.90 3.71
N SER A 254 7.00 -16.06 3.13
CA SER A 254 6.83 -16.82 1.88
C SER A 254 7.50 -16.17 0.67
N VAL A 255 7.47 -14.83 0.58
CA VAL A 255 8.15 -14.08 -0.49
C VAL A 255 9.67 -14.18 -0.32
N ALA A 256 10.17 -14.04 0.91
CA ALA A 256 11.59 -14.21 1.20
C ALA A 256 12.09 -15.64 0.89
N ALA A 257 11.28 -16.65 1.18
CA ALA A 257 11.60 -18.04 0.86
C ALA A 257 11.58 -18.32 -0.65
N ALA A 258 10.67 -17.69 -1.41
CA ALA A 258 10.62 -17.82 -2.87
C ALA A 258 11.73 -17.03 -3.59
N ALA A 259 12.32 -16.04 -2.93
CA ALA A 259 13.44 -15.24 -3.44
C ALA A 259 14.82 -15.80 -3.01
N ALA A 260 14.86 -16.85 -2.20
CA ALA A 260 16.09 -17.53 -1.82
C ALA A 260 16.59 -18.43 -2.98
N PRO A 261 17.89 -18.39 -3.31
CA PRO A 261 18.47 -19.13 -4.44
C PRO A 261 18.46 -20.65 -4.26
#